data_AF-A0A7V4M3V1-F1
#
_entry.id   AF-A0A7V4M3V1-F1
#
_cell.length_a   1.000
_cell.length_b   1.000
_cell.length_c   1.000
_cell.angle_alpha   90.00
_cell.angle_beta   90.00
_cell.angle_gamma   90.00
#
_symmetry.space_group_name_H-M   'P 1'
#
loop_
_entity.id
_entity.type
_entity.pdbx_description
1 polymer ?
#
loop_
_entity_poly.entity_id
_entity_poly.type
_entity_poly.pdbx_seq_one_letter_code
_entity_poly.pdbx_strand_id
1 'polypeptide(L)'
;MSAHAAYPGGRRFVGPLCGGVRSGGLSPPAQGIHGQGARQPRSAPSRDRPFRPPARVSLSLLLAPAGRSVSAGPGSNARGGHGFARGGQDPAIVLSRGVHQLIHRGWFHKVARRLVGRREFHAFNVGAGRTGTVSIHAMFAPCYVSMHEPEADILVPLIIENDGKSDRGPFRDYVVGKDRRLRLEMDSSGLNVFLLGEIVAAFPEAKFLFTVRDVFSWAESMYNRTLNHKRDATWEAWRDFAKRRWPSKYHRGEEMLERLGLRPIHSLFSQWRDLNQTVLETVPPERRLLVKTEEISTARERIAAFLGIPADTLATPSPRNRTSKPNQILAQLDRNLVNDAANAYCAGLMKIIYPESDVKWEALVGS
;
A
#
# COMPACT_ATOMS: atom_id res chain seq x y z
N MET A 1 4.48 24.68 -60.17
CA MET A 1 3.76 24.31 -61.41
C MET A 1 2.50 23.57 -60.96
N SER A 2 1.36 24.25 -60.85
CA SER A 2 0.32 24.41 -61.91
C SER A 2 -0.59 23.16 -62.01
N ALA A 3 -1.93 23.22 -61.97
CA ALA A 3 -2.85 24.36 -61.79
C ALA A 3 -4.28 23.93 -61.36
N HIS A 4 -5.04 24.91 -60.85
CA HIS A 4 -6.51 25.09 -60.80
C HIS A 4 -7.52 23.95 -61.06
N ALA A 5 -8.49 23.86 -60.15
CA ALA A 5 -9.93 23.63 -60.41
C ALA A 5 -10.73 24.48 -59.39
N ALA A 6 -12.02 24.83 -59.62
CA ALA A 6 -12.71 25.80 -58.74
C ALA A 6 -14.26 25.75 -58.70
N TYR A 7 -14.83 25.77 -57.47
CA TYR A 7 -16.20 26.23 -57.11
C TYR A 7 -17.40 25.46 -57.77
N PRO A 8 -18.71 25.68 -57.41
CA PRO A 8 -19.29 26.73 -56.54
C PRO A 8 -20.39 26.35 -55.50
N GLY A 9 -20.72 27.32 -54.63
CA GLY A 9 -22.06 27.53 -54.02
C GLY A 9 -22.32 26.89 -52.63
N GLY A 10 -22.91 27.54 -51.62
CA GLY A 10 -23.33 28.94 -51.47
C GLY A 10 -24.83 29.13 -51.13
N ARG A 11 -25.17 29.42 -49.86
CA ARG A 11 -26.38 30.17 -49.47
C ARG A 11 -26.26 30.75 -48.05
N ARG A 12 -26.71 32.00 -47.88
CA ARG A 12 -26.84 32.72 -46.60
C ARG A 12 -28.26 32.52 -46.05
N PHE A 13 -28.43 32.70 -44.74
CA PHE A 13 -29.68 33.22 -44.17
C PHE A 13 -29.38 34.31 -43.15
N VAL A 14 -30.26 35.31 -43.06
CA VAL A 14 -30.05 36.57 -42.33
C VAL A 14 -31.33 36.95 -41.58
N GLY A 15 -31.19 37.28 -40.29
CA GLY A 15 -32.12 38.13 -39.53
C GLY A 15 -33.37 37.46 -38.92
N PRO A 16 -34.12 38.19 -38.06
CA PRO A 16 -33.98 39.62 -37.75
C PRO A 16 -33.67 39.96 -36.28
N LEU A 17 -33.44 41.27 -36.04
CA LEU A 17 -33.26 41.95 -34.75
C LEU A 17 -34.58 42.49 -34.19
N CYS A 18 -34.68 42.64 -32.85
CA CYS A 18 -35.41 43.65 -32.04
C CYS A 18 -35.41 43.20 -30.55
N GLY A 19 -35.32 44.04 -29.51
CA GLY A 19 -35.11 45.49 -29.36
C GLY A 19 -35.48 45.96 -27.92
N GLY A 20 -34.84 47.02 -27.38
CA GLY A 20 -35.15 47.66 -26.07
C GLY A 20 -34.43 47.02 -24.85
N VAL A 21 -33.57 47.65 -24.02
CA VAL A 21 -33.30 49.03 -23.54
C VAL A 21 -34.10 49.46 -22.29
N ARG A 22 -33.34 49.97 -21.28
CA ARG A 22 -33.66 50.66 -20.01
C ARG A 22 -33.46 49.82 -18.73
N SER A 23 -32.97 50.30 -17.59
CA SER A 23 -32.06 51.40 -17.15
C SER A 23 -32.32 51.65 -15.66
N GLY A 24 -31.27 51.86 -14.85
CA GLY A 24 -31.36 52.21 -13.42
C GLY A 24 -30.99 51.03 -12.50
N GLY A 25 -30.29 51.22 -11.38
CA GLY A 25 -29.76 52.46 -10.79
C GLY A 25 -29.96 52.45 -9.26
N LEU A 26 -28.98 53.00 -8.53
CA LEU A 26 -28.96 53.30 -7.08
C LEU A 26 -28.49 52.19 -6.10
N SER A 27 -27.55 52.64 -5.28
CA SER A 27 -27.20 52.24 -3.92
C SER A 27 -26.83 53.54 -3.18
N PRO A 28 -26.68 53.58 -1.84
CA PRO A 28 -27.32 52.85 -0.76
C PRO A 28 -28.13 53.84 0.14
N PRO A 29 -28.39 53.57 1.44
CA PRO A 29 -27.43 54.02 2.45
C PRO A 29 -27.25 53.06 3.65
N ALA A 30 -26.34 53.42 4.56
CA ALA A 30 -25.93 52.63 5.73
C ALA A 30 -26.55 53.11 7.05
N GLN A 31 -26.63 52.20 8.04
CA GLN A 31 -26.67 52.36 9.52
C GLN A 31 -27.02 50.95 10.09
N GLY A 32 -26.53 50.46 11.23
CA GLY A 32 -25.55 50.94 12.22
C GLY A 32 -25.66 50.13 13.53
N ILE A 33 -24.72 50.33 14.47
CA ILE A 33 -24.83 50.03 15.92
C ILE A 33 -24.39 48.63 16.47
N HIS A 34 -23.29 48.69 17.24
CA HIS A 34 -22.82 47.95 18.42
C HIS A 34 -23.00 46.43 18.66
N GLY A 35 -21.87 45.81 19.04
CA GLY A 35 -21.80 44.55 19.81
C GLY A 35 -20.37 44.28 20.31
N GLN A 36 -20.01 44.77 21.50
CA GLN A 36 -18.69 44.54 22.12
C GLN A 36 -18.53 43.08 22.58
N GLY A 37 -17.32 42.52 22.51
CA GLY A 37 -17.09 41.12 22.89
C GLY A 37 -15.63 40.66 22.93
N ALA A 38 -14.71 41.47 23.46
CA ALA A 38 -13.32 41.07 23.61
C ALA A 38 -13.19 39.91 24.63
N ARG A 39 -12.81 38.71 24.16
CA ARG A 39 -12.35 37.61 25.05
C ARG A 39 -10.84 37.48 24.92
N GLN A 40 -10.13 37.73 26.01
CA GLN A 40 -8.71 37.42 26.14
C GLN A 40 -8.45 35.91 25.99
N PRO A 41 -7.28 35.50 25.49
CA PRO A 41 -6.93 34.10 25.34
C PRO A 41 -6.72 33.45 26.71
N ARG A 42 -7.28 32.24 26.90
CA ARG A 42 -6.98 31.42 28.08
C ARG A 42 -5.54 30.92 28.01
N SER A 43 -4.82 31.07 29.11
CA SER A 43 -3.45 30.62 29.31
C SER A 43 -3.32 29.10 29.12
N ALA A 44 -2.19 28.69 28.54
CA ALA A 44 -1.83 27.28 28.38
C ALA A 44 -1.45 26.66 29.75
N PRO A 45 -1.89 25.42 30.06
CA PRO A 45 -1.38 24.69 31.22
C PRO A 45 0.06 24.24 30.98
N SER A 46 0.89 24.33 32.02
CA SER A 46 2.32 24.03 31.96
C SER A 46 2.62 22.56 31.67
N ARG A 47 3.66 22.34 30.85
CA ARG A 47 4.35 21.05 30.74
C ARG A 47 5.27 20.91 31.95
N ASP A 48 4.86 20.14 32.96
CA ASP A 48 5.79 19.50 33.90
C ASP A 48 5.09 18.38 34.70
N ARG A 49 5.19 17.14 34.19
CA ARG A 49 5.03 15.91 34.98
C ARG A 49 6.01 14.86 34.44
N PRO A 50 6.96 14.36 35.24
CA PRO A 50 7.87 13.31 34.80
C PRO A 50 7.12 11.97 34.64
N PHE A 51 7.37 11.31 33.52
CA PHE A 51 6.79 10.01 33.18
C PHE A 51 7.37 8.91 34.09
N ARG A 52 6.54 8.27 34.91
CA ARG A 52 6.93 7.07 35.68
C ARG A 52 6.72 5.82 34.81
N PRO A 53 7.75 5.00 34.54
CA PRO A 53 7.57 3.74 33.85
C PRO A 53 6.84 2.71 34.75
N PRO A 54 5.99 1.84 34.21
CA PRO A 54 5.39 0.75 34.97
C PRO A 54 6.43 -0.30 35.38
N ALA A 55 6.16 -1.01 36.47
CA ALA A 55 7.09 -1.92 37.11
C ALA A 55 7.48 -3.14 36.24
N ARG A 56 8.72 -3.61 36.39
CA ARG A 56 9.20 -4.87 35.78
C ARG A 56 8.41 -6.06 36.35
N VAL A 57 7.72 -6.80 35.48
CA VAL A 57 7.27 -8.15 35.80
C VAL A 57 8.45 -9.10 35.63
N SER A 58 8.82 -9.82 36.70
CA SER A 58 9.94 -10.77 36.70
C SER A 58 9.50 -12.09 36.08
N LEU A 59 10.18 -12.54 35.03
CA LEU A 59 9.86 -13.79 34.33
C LEU A 59 10.77 -14.94 34.80
N SER A 60 10.52 -15.42 36.03
CA SER A 60 11.28 -16.51 36.65
C SER A 60 10.41 -17.71 37.00
N LEU A 61 9.97 -18.47 36.00
CA LEU A 61 9.40 -19.83 36.16
C LEU A 61 9.16 -20.49 34.79
N LEU A 62 10.02 -21.47 34.42
CA LEU A 62 9.75 -22.65 33.55
C LEU A 62 11.05 -23.25 32.97
N LEU A 63 11.95 -23.73 33.83
CA LEU A 63 12.96 -24.72 33.46
C LEU A 63 13.18 -25.71 34.62
N ALA A 64 12.65 -26.92 34.48
CA ALA A 64 13.00 -28.08 35.28
C ALA A 64 13.13 -29.29 34.34
N PRO A 65 14.25 -30.04 34.35
CA PRO A 65 14.45 -31.16 33.45
C PRO A 65 13.85 -32.46 34.02
N ALA A 66 13.10 -33.21 33.20
CA ALA A 66 12.70 -34.57 33.51
C ALA A 66 13.88 -35.53 33.26
N GLY A 67 14.15 -36.42 34.23
CA GLY A 67 15.32 -37.29 34.24
C GLY A 67 15.22 -38.56 33.39
N ARG A 68 16.35 -39.28 33.31
CA ARG A 68 16.51 -40.57 32.64
C ARG A 68 15.75 -41.72 33.34
N SER A 69 15.36 -42.73 32.57
CA SER A 69 15.41 -44.14 33.00
C SER A 69 15.83 -45.04 31.82
N VAL A 70 16.27 -46.27 32.10
CA VAL A 70 17.10 -47.10 31.21
C VAL A 70 16.66 -48.56 31.26
N SER A 71 16.70 -49.27 30.11
CA SER A 71 16.61 -50.74 29.92
C SER A 71 15.25 -51.40 30.29
N ALA A 72 14.89 -52.61 29.81
CA ALA A 72 15.56 -53.59 28.96
C ALA A 72 14.54 -54.31 28.03
N GLY A 73 15.00 -55.17 27.09
CA GLY A 73 14.14 -56.10 26.32
C GLY A 73 13.82 -57.40 27.08
N PRO A 74 13.50 -58.55 26.43
CA PRO A 74 13.50 -58.80 24.97
C PRO A 74 12.31 -59.64 24.40
N GLY A 75 12.23 -59.72 23.05
CA GLY A 75 12.00 -60.99 22.34
C GLY A 75 10.56 -61.44 21.99
N SER A 76 10.27 -61.62 20.69
CA SER A 76 9.81 -62.90 20.10
C SER A 76 9.59 -62.80 18.57
N ASN A 77 9.79 -63.92 17.87
CA ASN A 77 9.58 -64.08 16.42
C ASN A 77 8.15 -64.57 16.12
N ALA A 78 7.57 -64.20 14.96
CA ALA A 78 7.08 -65.18 13.96
C ALA A 78 6.35 -64.58 12.72
N ARG A 79 6.90 -64.91 11.53
CA ARG A 79 6.25 -65.43 10.29
C ARG A 79 5.05 -64.72 9.60
N GLY A 80 5.21 -64.58 8.27
CA GLY A 80 4.13 -64.56 7.25
C GLY A 80 3.62 -63.16 6.87
N GLY A 81 3.34 -62.83 5.59
CA GLY A 81 3.53 -63.56 4.33
C GLY A 81 2.93 -62.78 3.14
N HIS A 82 3.48 -62.96 1.94
CA HIS A 82 2.96 -62.56 0.61
C HIS A 82 2.37 -61.15 0.37
N GLY A 83 3.17 -60.32 -0.33
CA GLY A 83 2.84 -59.82 -1.69
C GLY A 83 1.60 -58.95 -1.95
N PHE A 84 1.81 -57.72 -2.41
CA PHE A 84 1.51 -57.32 -3.80
C PHE A 84 2.09 -55.93 -4.09
N ALA A 85 2.72 -55.78 -5.26
CA ALA A 85 3.12 -54.46 -5.76
C ALA A 85 1.99 -53.84 -6.59
N ARG A 86 1.53 -52.65 -6.23
CA ARG A 86 0.97 -51.66 -7.16
C ARG A 86 1.36 -50.26 -6.75
N GLY A 87 2.18 -49.61 -7.58
CA GLY A 87 2.48 -48.20 -7.45
C GLY A 87 1.24 -47.36 -7.76
N GLY A 88 0.90 -46.45 -6.86
CA GLY A 88 -0.20 -45.52 -7.00
C GLY A 88 -0.05 -44.44 -5.93
N GLN A 89 0.88 -43.51 -6.15
CA GLN A 89 0.98 -42.34 -5.28
C GLN A 89 -0.22 -41.44 -5.55
N ASP A 90 -1.19 -41.48 -4.66
CA ASP A 90 -2.33 -40.58 -4.65
C ASP A 90 -1.84 -39.12 -4.54
N PRO A 91 -2.08 -38.26 -5.54
CA PRO A 91 -1.58 -36.88 -5.54
C PRO A 91 -2.10 -36.06 -4.35
N ALA A 92 -3.23 -36.44 -3.74
CA ALA A 92 -3.75 -35.78 -2.54
C ALA A 92 -2.84 -35.97 -1.31
N ILE A 93 -2.14 -37.11 -1.21
CA ILE A 93 -1.30 -37.45 -0.06
C ILE A 93 0.09 -36.79 -0.15
N VAL A 94 0.58 -36.54 -1.37
CA VAL A 94 1.84 -35.79 -1.58
C VAL A 94 1.67 -34.31 -1.24
N LEU A 95 0.55 -33.71 -1.66
CA LEU A 95 0.20 -32.31 -1.34
C LEU A 95 0.07 -32.06 0.18
N SER A 96 -0.59 -32.96 0.92
CA SER A 96 -0.77 -32.79 2.37
C SER A 96 0.55 -32.88 3.15
N ARG A 97 1.45 -33.79 2.77
CA ARG A 97 2.78 -33.95 3.41
C ARG A 97 3.68 -32.73 3.17
N GLY A 98 3.71 -32.18 1.97
CA GLY A 98 4.51 -30.98 1.66
C GLY A 98 4.08 -29.76 2.48
N VAL A 99 2.76 -29.53 2.58
CA VAL A 99 2.20 -28.43 3.37
C VAL A 99 2.46 -28.60 4.87
N HIS A 100 2.28 -29.81 5.43
CA HIS A 100 2.59 -30.06 6.85
C HIS A 100 4.07 -29.85 7.18
N GLN A 101 4.99 -30.33 6.33
CA GLN A 101 6.43 -30.15 6.55
C GLN A 101 6.83 -28.67 6.50
N LEU A 102 6.26 -27.88 5.58
CA LEU A 102 6.50 -26.44 5.50
C LEU A 102 6.00 -25.70 6.76
N ILE A 103 4.80 -26.06 7.26
CA ILE A 103 4.20 -25.47 8.47
C ILE A 103 5.03 -25.79 9.72
N HIS A 104 5.42 -27.05 9.93
CA HIS A 104 6.22 -27.43 11.10
C HIS A 104 7.63 -26.83 11.04
N ARG A 105 8.32 -26.86 9.89
CA ARG A 105 9.61 -26.17 9.74
C ARG A 105 9.47 -24.67 9.99
N GLY A 106 8.50 -24.01 9.36
CA GLY A 106 8.32 -22.56 9.44
C GLY A 106 8.01 -22.03 10.84
N TRP A 107 7.22 -22.76 11.65
CA TRP A 107 6.90 -22.32 13.01
C TRP A 107 8.10 -22.39 13.96
N PHE A 108 8.77 -23.54 14.05
CA PHE A 108 9.96 -23.71 14.90
C PHE A 108 11.08 -22.75 14.48
N HIS A 109 11.31 -22.53 13.18
CA HIS A 109 12.32 -21.58 12.71
C HIS A 109 11.99 -20.14 13.12
N LYS A 110 10.74 -19.66 13.03
CA LYS A 110 10.38 -18.29 13.47
C LYS A 110 10.55 -18.09 14.97
N VAL A 111 10.16 -19.06 15.78
CA VAL A 111 10.34 -18.99 17.24
C VAL A 111 11.83 -18.93 17.57
N ALA A 112 12.64 -19.82 16.98
CA ALA A 112 14.09 -19.81 17.15
C ALA A 112 14.72 -18.48 16.67
N ARG A 113 14.37 -17.98 15.48
CA ARG A 113 14.83 -16.68 14.93
C ARG A 113 14.55 -15.52 15.88
N ARG A 114 13.33 -15.44 16.43
CA ARG A 114 12.94 -14.40 17.40
C ARG A 114 13.72 -14.49 18.71
N LEU A 115 13.95 -15.69 19.22
CA LEU A 115 14.70 -15.91 20.47
C LEU A 115 16.21 -15.67 20.31
N VAL A 116 16.81 -16.14 19.21
CA VAL A 116 18.24 -15.98 18.90
C VAL A 116 18.55 -14.58 18.34
N GLY A 117 17.53 -13.87 17.84
CA GLY A 117 17.65 -12.49 17.35
C GLY A 117 18.36 -12.34 16.01
N ARG A 118 18.66 -13.44 15.30
CA ARG A 118 19.26 -13.42 13.96
C ARG A 118 18.18 -13.39 12.89
N ARG A 119 18.37 -12.50 11.91
CA ARG A 119 17.58 -12.38 10.68
C ARG A 119 18.34 -13.04 9.53
N GLU A 120 17.63 -13.73 8.63
CA GLU A 120 18.24 -14.20 7.36
C GLU A 120 18.46 -13.03 6.38
N PHE A 121 17.55 -12.06 6.39
CA PHE A 121 17.62 -10.82 5.61
C PHE A 121 16.87 -9.71 6.35
N HIS A 122 17.09 -8.47 5.93
CA HIS A 122 16.31 -7.32 6.39
C HIS A 122 15.73 -6.61 5.17
N ALA A 123 14.41 -6.65 5.01
CA ALA A 123 13.75 -6.05 3.86
C ALA A 123 12.42 -5.38 4.18
N PHE A 124 12.13 -4.35 3.40
CA PHE A 124 10.88 -3.59 3.45
C PHE A 124 10.18 -3.67 2.09
N ASN A 125 8.88 -3.95 2.08
CA ASN A 125 8.06 -3.55 0.94
C ASN A 125 7.56 -2.13 1.18
N VAL A 126 7.82 -1.27 0.19
CA VAL A 126 7.56 0.18 0.22
C VAL A 126 6.55 0.61 -0.86
N GLY A 127 5.95 -0.35 -1.56
CA GLY A 127 4.88 -0.09 -2.50
C GLY A 127 3.64 0.51 -1.84
N ALA A 128 2.96 1.43 -2.53
CA ALA A 128 1.76 2.09 -2.02
C ALA A 128 0.64 1.09 -1.67
N GLY A 129 -0.29 1.49 -0.79
CA GLY A 129 -1.48 0.70 -0.50
C GLY A 129 -2.20 0.27 -1.80
N ARG A 130 -2.68 -0.98 -1.86
CA ARG A 130 -3.26 -1.65 -3.06
C ARG A 130 -2.28 -2.08 -4.17
N THR A 131 -0.96 -1.91 -4.03
CA THR A 131 0.05 -2.46 -4.99
C THR A 131 0.52 -3.89 -4.68
N GLY A 132 -0.10 -4.57 -3.71
CA GLY A 132 0.23 -5.97 -3.38
C GLY A 132 0.97 -6.18 -2.05
N THR A 133 1.00 -5.19 -1.15
CA THR A 133 1.59 -5.29 0.20
C THR A 133 1.15 -6.53 0.99
N VAL A 134 -0.14 -6.85 1.00
CA VAL A 134 -0.68 -8.09 1.61
C VAL A 134 -0.13 -9.35 0.93
N SER A 135 0.00 -9.36 -0.40
CA SER A 135 0.51 -10.51 -1.16
C SER A 135 1.99 -10.77 -0.91
N ILE A 136 2.80 -9.70 -0.78
CA ILE A 136 4.19 -9.81 -0.35
C ILE A 136 4.26 -10.36 1.08
N HIS A 137 3.59 -9.75 2.07
CA HIS A 137 3.57 -10.30 3.42
C HIS A 137 3.17 -11.80 3.43
N ALA A 138 2.10 -12.14 2.71
CA ALA A 138 1.60 -13.50 2.57
C ALA A 138 2.60 -14.52 1.97
N MET A 139 3.49 -14.08 1.07
CA MET A 139 4.53 -14.90 0.45
C MET A 139 5.63 -15.29 1.45
N PHE A 140 6.03 -14.35 2.31
CA PHE A 140 7.09 -14.55 3.31
C PHE A 140 6.57 -15.15 4.63
N ALA A 141 5.31 -14.88 4.99
CA ALA A 141 4.71 -15.25 6.27
C ALA A 141 4.80 -16.74 6.67
N PRO A 142 4.91 -17.74 5.77
CA PRO A 142 5.07 -19.14 6.17
C PRO A 142 6.43 -19.47 6.78
N CYS A 143 7.53 -18.93 6.25
CA CYS A 143 8.90 -19.28 6.67
C CYS A 143 9.62 -18.18 7.46
N TYR A 144 9.22 -16.91 7.31
CA TYR A 144 9.92 -15.75 7.85
C TYR A 144 9.08 -14.93 8.84
N VAL A 145 9.77 -14.10 9.63
CA VAL A 145 9.15 -13.11 10.51
C VAL A 145 8.69 -11.92 9.66
N SER A 146 7.47 -12.02 9.14
CA SER A 146 6.85 -11.01 8.28
C SER A 146 5.56 -10.45 8.88
N MET A 147 5.27 -9.17 8.64
CA MET A 147 3.98 -8.54 8.99
C MET A 147 3.48 -7.63 7.86
N HIS A 148 2.16 -7.49 7.76
CA HIS A 148 1.49 -6.49 6.94
C HIS A 148 1.02 -5.31 7.80
N GLU A 149 1.36 -4.08 7.41
CA GLU A 149 0.97 -2.84 8.12
C GLU A 149 1.14 -2.91 9.67
N PRO A 150 2.30 -3.37 10.18
CA PRO A 150 2.54 -3.48 11.62
C PRO A 150 2.53 -2.10 12.31
N GLU A 151 1.88 -2.03 13.48
CA GLU A 151 1.75 -0.81 14.32
C GLU A 151 1.09 0.37 13.56
N ALA A 152 0.19 0.10 12.61
CA ALA A 152 -0.50 1.14 11.84
C ALA A 152 -1.31 2.12 12.70
N ASP A 153 -1.86 1.65 13.81
CA ASP A 153 -2.53 2.42 14.87
C ASP A 153 -1.62 3.44 15.57
N ILE A 154 -0.31 3.19 15.60
CA ILE A 154 0.72 4.11 16.13
C ILE A 154 1.27 5.00 15.00
N LEU A 155 1.56 4.39 13.85
CA LEU A 155 2.24 5.05 12.73
C LEU A 155 1.34 6.05 11.99
N VAL A 156 0.04 5.77 11.82
CA VAL A 156 -0.87 6.73 11.15
C VAL A 156 -0.97 8.05 11.93
N PRO A 157 -1.24 8.08 13.25
CA PRO A 157 -1.17 9.31 14.04
C PRO A 157 0.18 10.02 13.93
N LEU A 158 1.30 9.28 14.01
CA LEU A 158 2.65 9.84 13.89
C LEU A 158 2.89 10.53 12.54
N ILE A 159 2.44 9.94 11.44
CA ILE A 159 2.49 10.55 10.10
C ILE A 159 1.63 11.82 10.06
N ILE A 160 0.39 11.74 10.56
CA ILE A 160 -0.56 12.86 10.52
C ILE A 160 -0.07 14.05 11.34
N GLU A 161 0.51 13.82 12.51
CA GLU A 161 1.01 14.88 13.39
C GLU A 161 2.27 15.56 12.82
N ASN A 162 3.07 14.85 12.02
CA ASN A 162 4.38 15.32 11.55
C ASN A 162 4.49 15.53 10.04
N ASP A 163 3.37 15.47 9.31
CA ASP A 163 3.31 15.88 7.90
C ASP A 163 3.72 17.35 7.73
N GLY A 164 4.52 17.63 6.71
CA GLY A 164 5.07 18.96 6.44
C GLY A 164 6.13 19.47 7.43
N LYS A 165 6.45 18.76 8.53
CA LYS A 165 7.50 19.17 9.46
C LYS A 165 8.90 18.81 8.95
N SER A 166 9.85 19.73 9.12
CA SER A 166 11.27 19.51 8.80
C SER A 166 11.99 18.62 9.81
N ASP A 167 11.54 18.59 11.07
CA ASP A 167 12.09 17.66 12.06
C ASP A 167 11.64 16.23 11.78
N ARG A 168 12.62 15.33 11.67
CA ARG A 168 12.46 13.90 11.39
C ARG A 168 12.73 13.02 12.62
N GLY A 169 13.14 13.60 13.74
CA GLY A 169 13.42 12.90 15.00
C GLY A 169 12.35 11.86 15.39
N PRO A 170 11.05 12.22 15.44
CA PRO A 170 9.97 11.27 15.78
C PRO A 170 9.89 10.06 14.85
N PHE A 171 10.17 10.23 13.54
CA PHE A 171 10.17 9.13 12.59
C PHE A 171 11.40 8.22 12.73
N ARG A 172 12.58 8.80 12.96
CA ARG A 172 13.82 8.07 13.24
C ARG A 172 13.69 7.22 14.51
N ASP A 173 13.16 7.80 15.59
CA ASP A 173 12.96 7.12 16.87
C ASP A 173 11.93 6.00 16.74
N TYR A 174 10.84 6.23 15.98
CA TYR A 174 9.88 5.19 15.64
C TYR A 174 10.51 4.04 14.85
N VAL A 175 11.29 4.32 13.81
CA VAL A 175 11.96 3.30 12.96
C VAL A 175 12.90 2.43 13.78
N VAL A 176 13.79 3.03 14.58
CA VAL A 176 14.73 2.29 15.43
C VAL A 176 13.99 1.52 16.54
N GLY A 177 12.93 2.11 17.11
CA GLY A 177 12.10 1.45 18.11
C GLY A 177 11.35 0.23 17.56
N LYS A 178 10.73 0.37 16.38
CA LYS A 178 9.98 -0.68 15.68
C LYS A 178 10.88 -1.85 15.32
N ASP A 179 12.07 -1.59 14.78
CA ASP A 179 13.05 -2.64 14.45
C ASP A 179 13.45 -3.46 15.69
N ARG A 180 13.76 -2.79 16.80
CA ARG A 180 14.11 -3.44 18.08
C ARG A 180 12.97 -4.30 18.65
N ARG A 181 11.72 -3.81 18.57
CA ARG A 181 10.51 -4.49 19.06
C ARG A 181 10.14 -5.70 18.22
N LEU A 182 10.05 -5.52 16.90
CA LEU A 182 9.42 -6.50 16.00
C LEU A 182 10.42 -7.42 15.31
N ARG A 183 11.66 -6.95 15.07
CA ARG A 183 12.76 -7.66 14.38
C ARG A 183 12.30 -8.39 13.13
N LEU A 184 11.54 -7.68 12.28
CA LEU A 184 11.00 -8.25 11.06
C LEU A 184 12.12 -8.56 10.07
N GLU A 185 11.98 -9.68 9.39
CA GLU A 185 12.75 -10.01 8.19
C GLU A 185 12.09 -9.31 6.98
N MET A 186 10.75 -9.35 6.90
CA MET A 186 9.95 -8.65 5.87
C MET A 186 8.86 -7.76 6.48
N ASP A 187 9.06 -6.45 6.45
CA ASP A 187 8.07 -5.43 6.80
C ASP A 187 7.33 -4.96 5.54
N SER A 188 6.05 -5.33 5.38
CA SER A 188 5.28 -4.98 4.18
C SER A 188 4.16 -4.00 4.50
N SER A 189 4.36 -2.72 4.20
CA SER A 189 3.40 -1.67 4.55
C SER A 189 3.40 -0.53 3.54
N GLY A 190 2.19 -0.12 3.12
CA GLY A 190 2.01 1.10 2.33
C GLY A 190 2.35 2.39 3.09
N LEU A 191 2.60 2.29 4.40
CA LEU A 191 3.05 3.41 5.25
C LEU A 191 4.59 3.55 5.31
N ASN A 192 5.35 2.54 4.87
CA ASN A 192 6.83 2.58 4.95
C ASN A 192 7.44 3.70 4.09
N VAL A 193 6.74 4.12 3.02
CA VAL A 193 7.15 5.25 2.17
C VAL A 193 7.26 6.60 2.93
N PHE A 194 6.48 6.80 4.00
CA PHE A 194 6.54 8.04 4.81
C PHE A 194 7.75 8.08 5.76
N LEU A 195 8.37 6.92 5.99
CA LEU A 195 9.55 6.71 6.84
C LEU A 195 10.83 6.51 6.02
N LEU A 196 10.74 6.59 4.69
CA LEU A 196 11.69 5.92 3.80
C LEU A 196 13.13 6.42 3.94
N GLY A 197 13.34 7.73 4.06
CA GLY A 197 14.67 8.31 4.32
C GLY A 197 15.27 7.81 5.63
N GLU A 198 14.47 7.72 6.69
CA GLU A 198 14.93 7.23 8.01
C GLU A 198 15.27 5.73 7.95
N ILE A 199 14.49 4.93 7.21
CA ILE A 199 14.74 3.49 7.03
C ILE A 199 16.01 3.26 6.20
N VAL A 200 16.18 3.99 5.09
CA VAL A 200 17.36 3.91 4.20
C VAL A 200 18.64 4.27 4.96
N ALA A 201 18.58 5.31 5.81
CA ALA A 201 19.70 5.77 6.63
C ALA A 201 19.99 4.87 7.84
N ALA A 202 18.97 4.39 8.55
CA ALA A 202 19.14 3.56 9.75
C ALA A 202 19.66 2.14 9.44
N PHE A 203 19.35 1.61 8.25
CA PHE A 203 19.70 0.24 7.88
C PHE A 203 20.36 0.17 6.50
N PRO A 204 21.68 0.45 6.37
CA PRO A 204 22.39 0.44 5.08
C PRO A 204 22.26 -0.87 4.30
N GLU A 205 22.24 -2.01 4.98
CA GLU A 205 22.11 -3.34 4.37
C GLU A 205 20.66 -3.73 4.00
N ALA A 206 19.66 -2.91 4.38
CA ALA A 206 18.26 -3.25 4.11
C ALA A 206 17.94 -3.12 2.62
N LYS A 207 17.21 -4.14 2.12
CA LYS A 207 16.74 -4.24 0.73
C LYS A 207 15.26 -3.87 0.62
N PHE A 208 14.87 -3.32 -0.52
CA PHE A 208 13.52 -2.78 -0.72
C PHE A 208 12.82 -3.47 -1.88
N LEU A 209 11.67 -4.07 -1.59
CA LEU A 209 10.72 -4.46 -2.62
C LEU A 209 9.85 -3.24 -2.93
N PHE A 210 9.88 -2.77 -4.17
CA PHE A 210 9.04 -1.69 -4.64
C PHE A 210 7.88 -2.29 -5.43
N THR A 211 6.78 -2.62 -4.75
CA THR A 211 5.57 -3.07 -5.45
C THR A 211 4.80 -1.90 -6.04
N VAL A 212 4.46 -2.00 -7.32
CA VAL A 212 3.77 -0.93 -8.06
C VAL A 212 2.62 -1.50 -8.90
N ARG A 213 1.68 -0.64 -9.26
CA ARG A 213 0.55 -0.93 -10.15
C ARG A 213 0.37 0.27 -11.08
N ASP A 214 -0.10 0.04 -12.29
CA ASP A 214 -0.49 1.12 -13.20
C ASP A 214 -1.53 2.04 -12.53
N VAL A 215 -1.48 3.32 -12.90
CA VAL A 215 -2.26 4.35 -12.22
C VAL A 215 -3.78 4.10 -12.30
N PHE A 216 -4.27 3.56 -13.41
CA PHE A 216 -5.70 3.32 -13.65
C PHE A 216 -6.22 2.15 -12.79
N SER A 217 -5.60 0.98 -12.89
CA SER A 217 -5.96 -0.20 -12.08
C SER A 217 -5.71 0.04 -10.58
N TRP A 218 -4.82 0.96 -10.23
CA TRP A 218 -4.60 1.38 -8.85
C TRP A 218 -5.74 2.27 -8.35
N ALA A 219 -6.11 3.31 -9.10
CA ALA A 219 -7.19 4.21 -8.75
C ALA A 219 -8.54 3.47 -8.66
N GLU A 220 -8.85 2.59 -9.62
CA GLU A 220 -10.02 1.71 -9.55
C GLU A 220 -9.98 0.82 -8.30
N SER A 221 -8.80 0.31 -7.89
CA SER A 221 -8.66 -0.46 -6.65
C SER A 221 -8.87 0.38 -5.38
N MET A 222 -8.49 1.66 -5.40
CA MET A 222 -8.69 2.62 -4.31
C MET A 222 -10.16 3.04 -4.17
N TYR A 223 -10.86 3.25 -5.28
CA TYR A 223 -12.30 3.48 -5.28
C TYR A 223 -13.09 2.26 -4.81
N ASN A 224 -12.80 1.07 -5.36
CA ASN A 224 -13.42 -0.18 -4.88
C ASN A 224 -13.12 -0.46 -3.40
N ARG A 225 -11.90 -0.19 -2.91
CA ARG A 225 -11.59 -0.29 -1.48
C ARG A 225 -12.41 0.69 -0.64
N THR A 226 -12.73 1.87 -1.19
CA THR A 226 -13.48 2.91 -0.47
C THR A 226 -14.97 2.62 -0.37
N LEU A 227 -15.57 2.05 -1.41
CA LEU A 227 -16.99 1.69 -1.44
C LEU A 227 -17.27 0.38 -0.69
N ASN A 228 -16.43 -0.65 -0.91
CA ASN A 228 -16.78 -2.02 -0.53
C ASN A 228 -16.34 -2.41 0.90
N HIS A 229 -15.67 -1.53 1.65
CA HIS A 229 -15.15 -1.85 2.97
C HIS A 229 -15.35 -0.73 3.99
N LYS A 230 -15.89 -1.10 5.15
CA LYS A 230 -15.83 -0.27 6.36
C LYS A 230 -14.38 -0.06 6.78
N ARG A 231 -14.13 1.06 7.45
CA ARG A 231 -12.85 1.44 8.03
C ARG A 231 -12.98 1.43 9.55
N ASP A 232 -11.87 1.27 10.24
CA ASP A 232 -11.73 1.64 11.65
C ASP A 232 -11.28 3.11 11.75
N ALA A 233 -11.23 3.63 12.98
CA ALA A 233 -10.85 5.01 13.26
C ALA A 233 -9.45 5.38 12.69
N THR A 234 -8.49 4.44 12.67
CA THR A 234 -7.15 4.65 12.12
C THR A 234 -7.23 4.91 10.62
N TRP A 235 -7.96 4.08 9.88
CA TRP A 235 -8.11 4.24 8.43
C TRP A 235 -9.09 5.35 8.02
N GLU A 236 -9.97 5.79 8.91
CA GLU A 236 -10.76 7.02 8.75
C GLU A 236 -9.90 8.27 8.92
N ALA A 237 -9.09 8.35 9.98
CA ALA A 237 -8.11 9.42 10.16
C ALA A 237 -7.13 9.51 8.97
N TRP A 238 -6.69 8.36 8.46
CA TRP A 238 -5.89 8.28 7.22
C TRP A 238 -6.63 8.83 5.99
N ARG A 239 -7.93 8.54 5.84
CA ARG A 239 -8.74 9.05 4.73
C ARG A 239 -8.84 10.58 4.78
N ASP A 240 -9.04 11.16 5.96
CA ASP A 240 -9.19 12.60 6.13
C ASP A 240 -7.85 13.34 6.05
N PHE A 241 -6.76 12.72 6.48
CA PHE A 241 -5.41 13.14 6.12
C PHE A 241 -5.20 13.16 4.60
N ALA A 242 -5.56 12.08 3.89
CA ALA A 242 -5.40 11.97 2.45
C ALA A 242 -6.30 12.92 1.63
N LYS A 243 -7.37 13.49 2.22
CA LYS A 243 -8.15 14.61 1.64
C LYS A 243 -7.47 15.97 1.81
N ARG A 244 -6.59 16.12 2.81
CA ARG A 244 -5.84 17.37 3.08
C ARG A 244 -4.49 17.41 2.38
N ARG A 245 -3.80 16.26 2.33
CA ARG A 245 -2.43 16.13 1.81
C ARG A 245 -2.32 16.15 0.28
N TRP A 246 -3.40 15.82 -0.41
CA TRP A 246 -3.49 15.86 -1.87
C TRP A 246 -4.67 16.74 -2.30
N PRO A 247 -4.65 17.31 -3.53
CA PRO A 247 -5.70 18.18 -4.02
C PRO A 247 -7.09 17.54 -3.87
N SER A 248 -8.10 18.32 -3.51
CA SER A 248 -9.41 17.82 -3.08
C SER A 248 -10.62 18.52 -3.71
N LYS A 249 -10.39 19.48 -4.60
CA LYS A 249 -11.44 20.22 -5.31
C LYS A 249 -11.89 19.46 -6.55
N TYR A 250 -13.12 18.95 -6.57
CA TYR A 250 -13.70 18.31 -7.75
C TYR A 250 -13.72 19.25 -8.98
N HIS A 251 -13.48 18.68 -10.15
CA HIS A 251 -13.71 19.30 -11.44
C HIS A 251 -15.09 18.93 -12.00
N ARG A 252 -15.53 19.68 -13.03
CA ARG A 252 -16.75 19.36 -13.79
C ARG A 252 -16.63 17.95 -14.39
N GLY A 253 -17.67 17.13 -14.26
CA GLY A 253 -17.66 15.71 -14.66
C GLY A 253 -17.27 14.74 -13.53
N GLU A 254 -16.87 15.24 -12.36
CA GLU A 254 -16.57 14.43 -11.17
C GLU A 254 -17.73 14.39 -10.14
N GLU A 255 -18.92 14.91 -10.48
CA GLU A 255 -20.04 15.06 -9.54
C GLU A 255 -20.51 13.70 -8.98
N MET A 256 -20.33 12.62 -9.75
CA MET A 256 -20.57 11.25 -9.29
C MET A 256 -19.61 10.82 -8.17
N LEU A 257 -18.32 11.19 -8.26
CA LEU A 257 -17.33 10.88 -7.23
C LEU A 257 -17.69 11.59 -5.91
N GLU A 258 -18.08 12.86 -5.99
CA GLU A 258 -18.50 13.65 -4.84
C GLU A 258 -19.73 13.04 -4.15
N ARG A 259 -20.79 12.69 -4.91
CA ARG A 259 -21.98 12.00 -4.36
C ARG A 259 -21.65 10.67 -3.67
N LEU A 260 -20.65 9.93 -4.17
CA LEU A 260 -20.19 8.67 -3.57
C LEU A 260 -19.15 8.87 -2.45
N GLY A 261 -18.78 10.12 -2.12
CA GLY A 261 -17.74 10.43 -1.13
C GLY A 261 -16.34 9.94 -1.53
N LEU A 262 -16.11 9.73 -2.83
CA LEU A 262 -14.83 9.33 -3.42
C LEU A 262 -13.99 10.57 -3.69
N ARG A 263 -12.67 10.52 -3.47
CA ARG A 263 -11.78 11.64 -3.81
C ARG A 263 -11.74 11.87 -5.32
N PRO A 264 -11.58 13.13 -5.79
CA PRO A 264 -11.45 13.40 -7.21
C PRO A 264 -10.20 12.73 -7.79
N ILE A 265 -10.20 12.46 -9.10
CA ILE A 265 -9.25 11.56 -9.75
C ILE A 265 -7.82 12.10 -9.70
N HIS A 266 -7.64 13.41 -9.89
CA HIS A 266 -6.35 14.08 -9.78
C HIS A 266 -5.77 14.02 -8.35
N SER A 267 -6.60 13.84 -7.31
CA SER A 267 -6.17 13.54 -5.93
C SER A 267 -5.51 12.17 -5.82
N LEU A 268 -6.14 11.15 -6.44
CA LEU A 268 -5.58 9.80 -6.51
C LEU A 268 -4.29 9.81 -7.33
N PHE A 269 -4.29 10.44 -8.50
CA PHE A 269 -3.11 10.45 -9.38
C PHE A 269 -1.95 11.25 -8.78
N SER A 270 -2.21 12.36 -8.09
CA SER A 270 -1.19 13.05 -7.27
C SER A 270 -0.62 12.13 -6.19
N GLN A 271 -1.47 11.39 -5.46
CA GLN A 271 -1.00 10.43 -4.47
C GLN A 271 -0.16 9.31 -5.11
N TRP A 272 -0.62 8.73 -6.22
CA TRP A 272 0.11 7.68 -6.92
C TRP A 272 1.49 8.17 -7.35
N ARG A 273 1.58 9.37 -7.96
CA ARG A 273 2.85 9.98 -8.32
C ARG A 273 3.74 10.16 -7.10
N ASP A 274 3.28 10.92 -6.11
CA ASP A 274 4.09 11.32 -4.94
C ASP A 274 4.70 10.11 -4.22
N LEU A 275 3.91 9.06 -3.96
CA LEU A 275 4.38 7.89 -3.23
C LEU A 275 5.37 7.06 -4.05
N ASN A 276 5.10 6.81 -5.34
CA ASN A 276 5.99 6.02 -6.19
C ASN A 276 7.29 6.80 -6.52
N GLN A 277 7.20 8.12 -6.73
CA GLN A 277 8.34 9.00 -6.97
C GLN A 277 9.25 9.08 -5.74
N THR A 278 8.69 9.20 -4.53
CA THR A 278 9.45 9.16 -3.27
C THR A 278 10.31 7.89 -3.17
N VAL A 279 9.78 6.72 -3.58
CA VAL A 279 10.56 5.47 -3.60
C VAL A 279 11.67 5.49 -4.65
N LEU A 280 11.43 6.06 -5.83
CA LEU A 280 12.43 6.15 -6.87
C LEU A 280 13.61 7.07 -6.50
N GLU A 281 13.32 8.18 -5.84
CA GLU A 281 14.28 9.22 -5.45
C GLU A 281 15.04 8.89 -4.15
N THR A 282 14.40 8.21 -3.18
CA THR A 282 14.99 7.98 -1.85
C THR A 282 15.79 6.68 -1.76
N VAL A 283 15.38 5.63 -2.48
CA VAL A 283 16.02 4.30 -2.36
C VAL A 283 17.07 4.11 -3.46
N PRO A 284 18.33 3.80 -3.11
CA PRO A 284 19.36 3.49 -4.11
C PRO A 284 18.95 2.32 -5.02
N PRO A 285 19.16 2.40 -6.35
CA PRO A 285 18.71 1.38 -7.31
C PRO A 285 19.18 -0.04 -6.99
N GLU A 286 20.43 -0.21 -6.54
CA GLU A 286 21.03 -1.49 -6.19
C GLU A 286 20.40 -2.13 -4.94
N ARG A 287 19.76 -1.32 -4.09
CA ARG A 287 18.99 -1.76 -2.93
C ARG A 287 17.50 -1.94 -3.23
N ARG A 288 17.04 -1.75 -4.47
CA ARG A 288 15.61 -1.73 -4.86
C ARG A 288 15.28 -2.73 -5.95
N LEU A 289 14.36 -3.66 -5.68
CA LEU A 289 13.72 -4.50 -6.70
C LEU A 289 12.30 -3.99 -7.00
N LEU A 290 12.07 -3.56 -8.24
CA LEU A 290 10.73 -3.23 -8.75
C LEU A 290 9.96 -4.52 -9.05
N VAL A 291 8.72 -4.60 -8.59
CA VAL A 291 7.81 -5.72 -8.88
C VAL A 291 6.42 -5.16 -9.22
N LYS A 292 5.96 -5.32 -10.46
CA LYS A 292 4.60 -4.91 -10.83
C LYS A 292 3.57 -5.84 -10.16
N THR A 293 2.38 -5.35 -9.83
CA THR A 293 1.39 -6.09 -9.01
C THR A 293 0.96 -7.40 -9.69
N GLU A 294 0.85 -7.37 -11.00
CA GLU A 294 0.54 -8.46 -11.92
C GLU A 294 1.68 -9.49 -12.03
N GLU A 295 2.93 -9.10 -11.74
CA GLU A 295 4.10 -9.98 -11.72
C GLU A 295 4.28 -10.70 -10.36
N ILE A 296 3.63 -10.27 -9.28
CA ILE A 296 3.90 -10.78 -7.91
C ILE A 296 3.78 -12.31 -7.80
N SER A 297 2.86 -12.94 -8.54
CA SER A 297 2.70 -14.40 -8.52
C SER A 297 3.80 -15.18 -9.26
N THR A 298 4.50 -14.55 -10.19
CA THR A 298 5.60 -15.17 -10.98
C THR A 298 6.99 -14.68 -10.55
N ALA A 299 7.08 -13.54 -9.88
CA ALA A 299 8.33 -12.91 -9.43
C ALA A 299 9.06 -13.63 -8.28
N ARG A 300 8.59 -14.82 -7.83
CA ARG A 300 9.13 -15.54 -6.66
C ARG A 300 10.64 -15.73 -6.74
N GLU A 301 11.14 -16.30 -7.84
CA GLU A 301 12.57 -16.56 -8.05
C GLU A 301 13.39 -15.27 -8.02
N ARG A 302 12.89 -14.21 -8.69
CA ARG A 302 13.54 -12.88 -8.75
C ARG A 302 13.62 -12.23 -7.36
N ILE A 303 12.55 -12.34 -6.56
CA ILE A 303 12.50 -11.84 -5.18
C ILE A 303 13.46 -12.63 -4.28
N ALA A 304 13.47 -13.96 -4.39
CA ALA A 304 14.34 -14.83 -3.61
C ALA A 304 15.83 -14.57 -3.89
N ALA A 305 16.21 -14.52 -5.17
CA ALA A 305 17.57 -14.21 -5.61
C ALA A 305 18.01 -12.80 -5.16
N PHE A 306 17.15 -11.80 -5.30
CA PHE A 306 17.43 -10.43 -4.86
C PHE A 306 17.69 -10.35 -3.34
N LEU A 307 16.92 -11.08 -2.53
CA LEU A 307 17.12 -11.09 -1.07
C LEU A 307 18.25 -12.02 -0.61
N GLY A 308 18.67 -12.99 -1.43
CA GLY A 308 19.71 -13.97 -1.08
C GLY A 308 19.15 -15.17 -0.31
N ILE A 309 17.91 -15.57 -0.57
CA ILE A 309 17.21 -16.66 0.12
C ILE A 309 16.77 -17.77 -0.86
N PRO A 310 16.54 -19.02 -0.38
CA PRO A 310 16.03 -20.09 -1.24
C PRO A 310 14.56 -19.86 -1.63
N ALA A 311 14.24 -20.00 -2.92
CA ALA A 311 12.90 -19.66 -3.43
C ALA A 311 11.78 -20.61 -2.98
N ASP A 312 12.10 -21.83 -2.55
CA ASP A 312 11.17 -22.80 -1.99
C ASP A 312 10.65 -22.41 -0.58
N THR A 313 11.32 -21.48 0.10
CA THR A 313 10.83 -20.86 1.34
C THR A 313 9.74 -19.81 1.13
N LEU A 314 9.53 -19.37 -0.12
CA LEU A 314 8.51 -18.38 -0.47
C LEU A 314 7.26 -19.09 -0.99
N ALA A 315 6.13 -18.85 -0.31
CA ALA A 315 4.86 -19.43 -0.73
C ALA A 315 4.28 -18.71 -1.94
N THR A 316 3.67 -19.46 -2.86
CA THR A 316 2.93 -18.91 -3.99
C THR A 316 1.80 -18.00 -3.49
N PRO A 317 1.80 -16.70 -3.82
CA PRO A 317 0.83 -15.77 -3.26
C PRO A 317 -0.55 -16.00 -3.87
N SER A 318 -1.48 -16.48 -3.05
CA SER A 318 -2.92 -16.49 -3.40
C SER A 318 -3.44 -15.05 -3.57
N PRO A 319 -4.33 -14.78 -4.54
CA PRO A 319 -4.91 -13.45 -4.79
C PRO A 319 -5.97 -13.07 -3.73
N ARG A 320 -5.59 -13.02 -2.45
CA ARG A 320 -6.46 -12.77 -1.27
C ARG A 320 -7.20 -11.43 -1.27
N ASN A 321 -6.82 -10.50 -2.16
CA ASN A 321 -7.28 -9.10 -2.18
C ASN A 321 -8.05 -8.70 -3.46
N ARG A 322 -8.45 -9.69 -4.28
CA ARG A 322 -9.24 -9.46 -5.49
C ARG A 322 -10.68 -9.11 -5.10
N THR A 323 -11.14 -7.92 -5.46
CA THR A 323 -12.52 -7.49 -5.24
C THR A 323 -13.47 -8.37 -6.05
N SER A 324 -14.53 -8.89 -5.43
CA SER A 324 -15.46 -9.86 -6.04
C SER A 324 -16.34 -9.27 -7.15
N LYS A 325 -16.64 -7.98 -7.09
CA LYS A 325 -17.26 -7.19 -8.17
C LYS A 325 -16.58 -5.82 -8.27
N PRO A 326 -15.95 -5.47 -9.41
CA PRO A 326 -15.47 -4.10 -9.63
C PRO A 326 -16.67 -3.18 -9.89
N ASN A 327 -16.70 -2.02 -9.24
CA ASN A 327 -17.72 -1.00 -9.47
C ASN A 327 -17.51 -0.23 -10.80
N GLN A 328 -16.37 -0.41 -11.47
CA GLN A 328 -16.01 0.24 -12.73
C GLN A 328 -16.14 1.77 -12.66
N ILE A 329 -15.62 2.36 -11.58
CA ILE A 329 -15.78 3.80 -11.30
C ILE A 329 -15.11 4.65 -12.37
N LEU A 330 -13.93 4.25 -12.83
CA LEU A 330 -13.25 4.95 -13.93
C LEU A 330 -14.00 4.87 -15.28
N ALA A 331 -14.84 3.85 -15.49
CA ALA A 331 -15.63 3.70 -16.72
C ALA A 331 -16.87 4.60 -16.76
N GLN A 332 -17.24 5.18 -15.61
CA GLN A 332 -18.40 6.07 -15.45
C GLN A 332 -18.00 7.55 -15.49
N LEU A 333 -16.71 7.86 -15.69
CA LEU A 333 -16.18 9.20 -15.86
C LEU A 333 -15.95 9.51 -17.34
N ASP A 334 -15.88 10.79 -17.69
CA ASP A 334 -15.45 11.19 -19.02
C ASP A 334 -14.00 10.70 -19.29
N ARG A 335 -13.81 10.02 -20.43
CA ARG A 335 -12.53 9.38 -20.77
C ARG A 335 -11.41 10.40 -20.99
N ASN A 336 -11.72 11.59 -21.49
CA ASN A 336 -10.72 12.65 -21.67
C ASN A 336 -10.32 13.22 -20.31
N LEU A 337 -11.27 13.49 -19.41
CA LEU A 337 -10.98 13.89 -18.03
C LEU A 337 -10.05 12.90 -17.31
N VAL A 338 -10.29 11.58 -17.47
CA VAL A 338 -9.43 10.54 -16.89
C VAL A 338 -8.04 10.54 -17.53
N ASN A 339 -7.95 10.59 -18.85
CA ASN A 339 -6.68 10.55 -19.58
C ASN A 339 -5.84 11.82 -19.37
N ASP A 340 -6.45 13.00 -19.40
CA ASP A 340 -5.81 14.30 -19.20
C ASP A 340 -5.24 14.40 -17.78
N ALA A 341 -5.97 13.92 -16.78
CA ALA A 341 -5.45 13.82 -15.41
C ALA A 341 -4.27 12.82 -15.34
N ALA A 342 -4.35 11.65 -15.99
CA ALA A 342 -3.27 10.67 -15.98
C ALA A 342 -2.01 11.20 -16.69
N ASN A 343 -2.19 11.93 -17.79
CA ASN A 343 -1.15 12.61 -18.52
C ASN A 343 -0.47 13.69 -17.67
N ALA A 344 -1.27 14.60 -17.08
CA ALA A 344 -0.77 15.73 -16.29
C ALA A 344 -0.04 15.31 -15.00
N TYR A 345 -0.50 14.25 -14.33
CA TYR A 345 0.04 13.87 -13.02
C TYR A 345 0.97 12.65 -13.05
N CYS A 346 0.87 11.76 -14.04
CA CYS A 346 1.52 10.44 -13.97
C CYS A 346 2.36 10.04 -15.19
N ALA A 347 2.29 10.72 -16.34
CA ALA A 347 2.95 10.28 -17.57
C ALA A 347 4.46 10.04 -17.45
N GLY A 348 5.21 11.00 -16.87
CA GLY A 348 6.66 10.83 -16.71
C GLY A 348 7.02 9.60 -15.89
N LEU A 349 6.31 9.36 -14.78
CA LEU A 349 6.57 8.24 -13.88
C LEU A 349 6.05 6.91 -14.43
N MET A 350 4.91 6.92 -15.12
CA MET A 350 4.39 5.76 -15.84
C MET A 350 5.41 5.28 -16.88
N LYS A 351 6.00 6.18 -17.70
CA LYS A 351 7.02 5.81 -18.70
C LYS A 351 8.30 5.20 -18.09
N ILE A 352 8.65 5.57 -16.85
CA ILE A 352 9.81 5.02 -16.13
C ILE A 352 9.53 3.60 -15.60
N ILE A 353 8.30 3.36 -15.13
CA ILE A 353 7.90 2.11 -14.44
C ILE A 353 7.35 1.07 -15.42
N TYR A 354 6.71 1.55 -16.48
CA TYR A 354 6.06 0.80 -17.54
C TYR A 354 6.59 1.35 -18.89
N PRO A 355 7.49 0.63 -19.58
CA PRO A 355 7.89 0.98 -20.94
C PRO A 355 6.67 1.05 -21.88
N GLU A 356 6.77 1.76 -23.00
CA GLU A 356 5.61 2.07 -23.86
C GLU A 356 4.88 0.85 -24.42
N SER A 357 5.48 -0.34 -24.40
CA SER A 357 4.83 -1.64 -24.69
C SER A 357 3.74 -2.04 -23.69
N ASP A 358 3.83 -1.55 -22.45
CA ASP A 358 3.04 -2.02 -21.32
C ASP A 358 1.97 -0.99 -20.90
N VAL A 359 2.13 0.28 -21.28
CA VAL A 359 1.19 1.33 -20.88
C VAL A 359 -0.03 1.34 -21.79
N LYS A 360 -1.09 0.67 -21.35
CA LYS A 360 -2.44 0.92 -21.84
C LYS A 360 -2.91 2.29 -21.34
N TRP A 361 -2.46 3.35 -22.03
CA TRP A 361 -2.94 4.74 -21.85
C TRP A 361 -4.44 4.88 -22.08
N GLU A 362 -5.02 3.90 -22.77
CA GLU A 362 -6.46 3.76 -22.91
C GLU A 362 -7.08 3.23 -21.61
N ALA A 363 -7.53 4.17 -20.78
CA ALA A 363 -8.45 3.87 -19.70
C ALA A 363 -9.69 3.15 -20.26
N LEU A 364 -9.71 1.83 -20.06
CA LEU A 364 -10.81 0.89 -20.32
C LEU A 364 -11.17 0.75 -21.81
N VAL A 365 -10.65 -0.31 -22.42
CA VAL A 365 -11.21 -0.88 -23.65
C VAL A 365 -12.58 -1.48 -23.32
N GLY A 366 -13.61 -0.65 -23.38
CA GLY A 366 -14.97 -1.10 -23.60
C GLY A 366 -15.13 -1.47 -25.07
N SER A 367 -15.14 -2.77 -25.33
CA SER A 367 -15.76 -3.37 -26.52
C SER A 367 -17.15 -3.87 -26.13
#